data_AF-A0A0V0H8M0-F1
#
_entry.id   AF-A0A0V0H8M0-F1
#
_cell.length_a   1.000
_cell.length_b   1.000
_cell.length_c   1.000
_cell.angle_alpha   90.00
_cell.angle_beta   90.00
_cell.angle_gamma   90.00
#
_symmetry.space_group_name_H-M   'P 1'
#
loop_
_entity.id
_entity.type
_entity.pdbx_description
1 polymer ?
#
loop_
_entity_poly.entity_id
_entity_poly.type
_entity_poly.pdbx_seq_one_letter_code
_entity_poly.pdbx_strand_id
1 'polypeptide(L)'
;MNKKEFAIEEKTYENLEGLKIKIIFSNLGRRYKKIGENLYLMIEKETVRLEDSLTAMVRITRENEEIDRKKEIDTIKQQAKLEIQQIEEVKM
;
A
#
# COMPACT_ATOMS: atom_id res chain seq x y z
N MET A 1 -14.74 12.89 -25.56
CA MET A 1 -13.29 13.17 -25.62
C MET A 1 -13.04 14.27 -26.64
N ASN A 2 -12.43 15.39 -26.25
CA ASN A 2 -12.31 16.58 -27.11
C ASN A 2 -11.19 16.37 -28.15
N LYS A 3 -11.53 16.22 -29.43
CA LYS A 3 -10.56 15.92 -30.51
C LYS A 3 -9.47 16.98 -30.67
N LYS A 4 -9.75 18.23 -30.28
CA LYS A 4 -8.82 19.37 -30.40
C LYS A 4 -7.64 19.32 -29.44
N GLU A 5 -7.74 18.57 -28.34
CA GLU A 5 -6.71 18.56 -27.29
C GLU A 5 -5.53 17.63 -27.61
N PHE A 6 -5.71 16.70 -28.56
CA PHE A 6 -4.76 15.60 -28.82
C PHE A 6 -4.24 15.55 -30.26
N ALA A 7 -4.88 16.27 -31.19
CA ALA A 7 -4.42 16.39 -32.56
C ALA A 7 -3.15 17.26 -32.59
N ILE A 8 -2.05 16.70 -33.09
CA ILE A 8 -0.80 17.42 -33.34
C ILE A 8 -0.86 18.08 -34.71
N GLU A 9 -1.39 17.35 -35.69
CA GLU A 9 -1.41 17.77 -37.08
C GLU A 9 -2.65 17.18 -37.77
N GLU A 10 -3.27 17.96 -38.65
CA GLU A 10 -4.35 17.52 -39.52
C GLU A 10 -3.94 17.79 -40.96
N LYS A 11 -4.00 16.75 -41.81
CA LYS A 11 -3.71 16.86 -43.25
C LYS A 11 -4.90 16.38 -44.05
N THR A 12 -5.30 17.18 -45.02
CA THR A 12 -6.34 16.82 -45.99
C THR A 12 -5.68 16.58 -47.34
N TYR A 13 -5.98 15.44 -47.93
CA TYR A 13 -5.53 15.04 -49.26
C TYR A 13 -6.75 14.96 -50.17
N GLU A 14 -6.61 15.45 -51.39
CA GLU A 14 -7.65 15.44 -52.42
C GLU A 14 -7.09 14.77 -53.67
N ASN A 15 -7.83 13.83 -54.25
CA ASN A 15 -7.46 13.24 -55.53
C ASN A 15 -7.96 14.10 -56.71
N LEU A 16 -7.56 13.76 -57.94
CA LEU A 16 -7.95 14.47 -59.15
C LEU A 16 -9.47 14.41 -59.44
N GLU A 17 -10.19 13.49 -58.80
CA GLU A 17 -11.65 13.31 -58.91
C GLU A 17 -12.41 14.09 -57.81
N GLY A 18 -11.71 14.85 -56.96
CA GLY A 18 -12.30 15.66 -55.88
C GLY A 18 -12.61 14.89 -54.59
N LEU A 19 -12.20 13.62 -54.47
CA LEU A 19 -12.37 12.82 -53.27
C LEU A 19 -11.35 13.23 -52.20
N LYS A 20 -11.86 13.58 -51.01
CA LYS A 20 -11.07 14.12 -49.89
C LYS A 20 -10.91 13.11 -48.76
N ILE A 21 -9.68 12.88 -48.34
CA ILE A 21 -9.35 12.13 -47.12
C ILE A 21 -8.69 13.08 -46.12
N LYS A 22 -9.16 13.04 -44.87
CA LYS A 22 -8.61 13.82 -43.75
C LYS A 22 -7.94 12.89 -42.76
N ILE A 23 -6.64 13.07 -42.56
CA ILE A 23 -5.82 12.31 -41.61
C ILE A 23 -5.48 13.21 -40.42
N ILE A 24 -5.74 12.71 -39.21
CA ILE A 24 -5.41 13.39 -37.95
C ILE A 24 -4.30 12.61 -37.26
N PHE A 25 -3.15 13.25 -37.07
CA PHE A 25 -2.02 12.72 -36.31
C PHE A 25 -2.16 13.13 -34.83
N SER A 26 -2.02 12.19 -33.90
CA SER A 26 -2.18 12.45 -32.46
C SER A 26 -1.03 11.90 -31.62
N ASN A 27 -0.75 12.53 -30.46
CA ASN A 27 0.27 12.07 -29.50
C ASN A 27 -0.28 11.13 -28.42
N LEU A 28 -1.49 10.58 -28.61
CA LEU A 28 -2.22 9.81 -27.60
C LEU A 28 -1.38 8.66 -27.04
N GLY A 29 -0.72 7.88 -27.90
CA GLY A 29 0.11 6.74 -27.48
C GLY A 29 1.24 7.14 -26.51
N ARG A 30 1.96 8.24 -26.78
CA ARG A 30 3.03 8.74 -25.90
C ARG A 30 2.48 9.23 -24.57
N ARG A 31 1.31 9.89 -24.57
CA ARG A 31 0.67 10.37 -23.33
C ARG A 31 0.17 9.21 -22.48
N TYR A 32 -0.51 8.23 -23.06
CA TYR A 32 -0.95 7.04 -22.33
C TYR A 32 0.22 6.28 -21.74
N LYS A 33 1.33 6.15 -22.48
CA LYS A 33 2.58 5.58 -21.94
C LYS A 33 3.07 6.33 -20.69
N LYS A 34 3.16 7.66 -20.75
CA LYS A 34 3.60 8.49 -19.62
C LYS A 34 2.66 8.39 -18.40
N ILE A 35 1.35 8.33 -18.64
CA ILE A 35 0.36 8.13 -17.57
C ILE A 35 0.56 6.76 -16.93
N GLY A 36 0.72 5.71 -17.73
CA GLY A 36 0.99 4.35 -17.25
C GLY A 36 2.27 4.25 -16.41
N GLU A 37 3.37 4.86 -16.87
CA GLU A 37 4.63 4.92 -16.12
C GLU A 37 4.47 5.63 -14.77
N ASN A 38 3.77 6.76 -14.73
CA ASN A 38 3.50 7.47 -13.48
C ASN A 38 2.63 6.66 -12.52
N LEU A 39 1.58 5.99 -13.01
CA LEU A 39 0.73 5.13 -12.20
C LEU A 39 1.51 3.95 -11.63
N TYR A 40 2.36 3.33 -12.45
CA TYR A 40 3.22 2.23 -12.02
C TYR A 40 4.14 2.67 -10.86
N LEU A 41 4.82 3.81 -11.00
CA LEU A 41 5.69 4.35 -9.94
C LEU A 41 4.93 4.71 -8.66
N MET A 42 3.69 5.19 -8.77
CA MET A 42 2.85 5.45 -7.60
C MET A 42 2.47 4.14 -6.88
N ILE A 43 2.08 3.12 -7.64
CA ILE A 43 1.72 1.81 -7.09
C ILE A 43 2.94 1.18 -6.41
N GLU A 44 4.10 1.19 -7.05
CA GLU A 44 5.34 0.63 -6.49
C GLU A 44 5.71 1.28 -5.14
N LYS A 45 5.63 2.61 -5.06
CA LYS A 45 5.87 3.34 -3.80
C LYS A 45 4.89 2.96 -2.70
N GLU A 46 3.63 2.80 -3.04
CA GLU A 46 2.60 2.45 -2.06
C GLU A 46 2.75 1.00 -1.59
N THR A 47 3.13 0.07 -2.48
CA THR A 47 3.45 -1.31 -2.12
C THR A 47 4.58 -1.37 -1.08
N VAL A 48 5.69 -0.65 -1.30
CA VAL A 48 6.80 -0.61 -0.34
C VAL A 48 6.35 -0.07 1.02
N ARG A 49 5.54 1.00 1.04
CA ARG A 49 5.00 1.55 2.29
C ARG A 49 4.12 0.57 3.05
N LEU A 50 3.32 -0.22 2.33
CA LEU A 50 2.47 -1.25 2.92
C LEU A 50 3.29 -2.41 3.48
N GLU A 51 4.36 -2.82 2.79
CA GLU A 51 5.31 -3.85 3.26
C GLU A 51 6.02 -3.41 4.55
N ASP A 52 6.49 -2.17 4.60
CA ASP A 52 7.10 -1.60 5.81
C ASP A 52 6.09 -1.54 6.97
N SER A 53 4.86 -1.12 6.69
CA SER A 53 3.78 -1.05 7.68
C SER A 53 3.41 -2.42 8.22
N LEU A 54 3.34 -3.43 7.36
CA LEU A 54 3.07 -4.82 7.75
C LEU A 54 4.21 -5.36 8.62
N THR A 55 5.46 -5.08 8.25
CA THR A 55 6.63 -5.49 9.02
C THR A 55 6.62 -4.88 10.43
N ALA A 56 6.29 -3.59 10.55
CA ALA A 56 6.14 -2.93 11.84
C ALA A 56 4.99 -3.54 12.66
N MET A 57 3.85 -3.82 12.04
CA MET A 57 2.71 -4.44 12.72
C MET A 57 3.06 -5.84 13.27
N VAL A 58 3.72 -6.69 12.47
CA VAL A 58 4.15 -8.03 12.93
C VAL A 58 5.09 -7.93 14.13
N ARG A 59 6.01 -6.95 14.11
CA ARG A 59 6.91 -6.70 15.24
C ARG A 59 6.15 -6.30 16.50
N ILE A 60 5.24 -5.32 16.40
CA ILE A 60 4.44 -4.85 17.54
C ILE A 60 3.59 -6.00 18.11
N THR A 61 2.98 -6.82 17.27
CA THR A 61 2.19 -7.97 17.73
C THR A 61 3.04 -8.93 18.55
N ARG A 62 4.26 -9.26 18.09
CA ARG A 62 5.19 -10.11 18.84
C ARG A 62 5.62 -9.51 20.17
N GLU A 63 5.96 -8.21 20.18
CA GLU A 63 6.34 -7.50 21.40
C GLU A 63 5.18 -7.50 22.41
N ASN A 64 3.93 -7.32 21.95
CA ASN A 64 2.75 -7.38 22.80
C ASN A 64 2.51 -8.78 23.38
N GLU A 65 2.65 -9.84 22.58
CA GLU A 65 2.56 -11.23 23.08
C GLU A 65 3.62 -11.53 24.16
N GLU A 66 4.83 -11.01 24.01
CA GLU A 66 5.87 -11.14 25.04
C GLU A 66 5.53 -10.37 26.32
N ILE A 67 4.98 -9.17 26.19
CA ILE A 67 4.52 -8.37 27.33
C ILE A 67 3.42 -9.11 28.09
N ASP A 68 2.44 -9.67 27.39
CA ASP A 68 1.32 -10.35 28.03
C ASP A 68 1.77 -11.65 28.73
N ARG A 69 2.66 -12.43 28.11
CA ARG A 69 3.31 -13.57 28.78
C ARG A 69 4.03 -13.16 30.07
N LYS A 70 4.74 -12.03 30.08
CA LYS A 70 5.43 -11.53 31.28
C LYS A 70 4.43 -11.16 32.38
N LYS A 71 3.34 -10.47 32.04
CA LYS A 71 2.28 -10.11 32.99
C LYS A 71 1.63 -11.34 33.62
N GLU A 72 1.36 -12.38 32.83
CA GLU A 72 0.81 -13.64 33.34
C GLU A 72 1.75 -14.29 34.35
N ILE A 73 3.05 -14.38 34.02
CA ILE A 73 4.06 -14.92 34.93
C ILE A 73 4.13 -14.12 36.24
N ASP A 74 4.11 -12.80 36.16
CA ASP A 74 4.16 -11.95 37.36
C ASP A 74 2.91 -12.11 38.23
N THR A 75 1.74 -12.28 37.61
CA THR A 75 0.49 -12.58 38.32
C THR A 75 0.59 -13.92 39.06
N ILE A 76 1.09 -14.97 38.40
CA ILE A 76 1.29 -16.29 39.02
C ILE A 76 2.27 -16.20 40.20
N LYS A 77 3.39 -15.47 40.04
CA LYS A 77 4.38 -15.29 41.12
C LYS A 77 3.78 -14.56 42.32
N GLN A 78 2.96 -13.53 42.09
CA GLN A 78 2.28 -12.81 43.17
C GLN A 78 1.30 -13.71 43.91
N GLN A 79 0.49 -14.49 43.17
CA GLN A 79 -0.44 -15.44 43.76
C GLN A 79 0.28 -16.51 44.60
N ALA A 80 1.33 -17.13 44.05
CA ALA A 80 2.13 -18.11 44.78
C ALA A 80 2.77 -17.53 46.05
N LYS A 81 3.24 -16.27 46.01
CA LYS A 81 3.78 -15.59 47.18
C LYS A 81 2.73 -15.40 48.28
N LEU A 82 1.51 -15.01 47.91
CA LEU A 82 0.41 -14.85 48.86
C LEU A 82 0.00 -16.18 49.49
N GLU A 83 -0.07 -17.26 48.70
CA GLU A 83 -0.41 -18.60 49.19
C GLU A 83 0.63 -19.12 50.19
N ILE A 84 1.93 -18.92 49.92
CA ILE A 84 3.00 -19.30 50.85
C ILE A 84 2.86 -18.55 52.17
N GLN A 85 2.61 -17.23 52.13
CA GLN A 85 2.42 -16.43 53.34
C GLN A 85 1.23 -16.92 54.17
N GLN A 86 0.09 -17.23 53.53
CA GLN A 86 -1.08 -17.77 54.23
C GLN A 86 -0.80 -19.12 54.89
N ILE A 87 -0.06 -20.01 54.22
CA ILE A 87 0.31 -21.32 54.78
C ILE A 87 1.24 -21.15 56.01
N GLU A 88 2.18 -20.20 55.95
CA GLU A 88 3.08 -19.91 57.07
C GLU A 88 2.33 -19.33 58.28
N GLU A 89 1.36 -18.44 58.05
CA GLU A 89 0.51 -17.87 59.11
C GLU A 89 -0.40 -18.91 59.79
N VAL A 90 -0.91 -19.89 59.04
CA VAL A 90 -1.77 -20.97 59.59
C VAL A 90 -0.97 -22.04 60.35
N LYS A 91 0.33 -22.15 60.10
CA LYS A 91 1.22 -23.10 60.80
C LYS A 91 1.76 -22.56 62.12
N MET A 92 1.63 -21.26 62.39
CA MET A 92 1.94 -20.63 63.68
C MET A 92 0.75 -20.68 64.64
#